data_AF-F7JKS2-F1
#
_entry.id   AF-F7JKS2-F1
#
_cell.length_a   1.000
_cell.length_b   1.000
_cell.length_c   1.000
_cell.angle_alpha   90.00
_cell.angle_beta   90.00
_cell.angle_gamma   90.00
#
_symmetry.space_group_name_H-M   'P 1'
#
loop_
_entity.id
_entity.type
_entity.pdbx_description
1 polymer ?
#
loop_
_entity_poly.entity_id
_entity_poly.type
_entity_poly.pdbx_seq_one_letter_code
_entity_poly.pdbx_strand_id
1 'polypeptide(L)'
;MASQEIQKAIQSYENYISNNGIDESVIDAMIEACKVAYQTEKDIPYALKVSGRTKEIVEQFVMKLTGADIWGLEKYSQESNQQYDLINKYYDILKMESYYMFESFIYCMERKRPFKKRFYQPRRKTLKIVVDDLQNLEDRRKQKFFGLSMPSRVGKSTVCIFFLAYVRWCSL
;
A
#
# COMPACT_ATOMS: atom_id res chain seq x y z
N MET A 1 5.31 16.65 -13.29
CA MET A 1 4.39 16.37 -14.41
C MET A 1 4.91 15.09 -15.04
N ALA A 2 4.14 14.00 -14.89
CA ALA A 2 4.45 12.71 -15.49
C ALA A 2 4.56 12.84 -17.03
N SER A 3 5.47 12.08 -17.63
CA SER A 3 5.66 12.08 -19.08
C SER A 3 4.38 11.66 -19.78
N GLN A 4 4.10 12.30 -20.92
CA GLN A 4 2.98 11.92 -21.78
C GLN A 4 3.07 10.45 -22.22
N GLU A 5 4.26 9.87 -22.23
CA GLU A 5 4.51 8.48 -22.59
C GLU A 5 3.97 7.51 -21.53
N ILE A 6 4.22 7.76 -20.25
CA ILE A 6 3.71 6.90 -19.16
C ILE A 6 2.19 6.99 -19.07
N GLN A 7 1.63 8.19 -19.25
CA GLN A 7 0.19 8.39 -19.26
C GLN A 7 -0.48 7.59 -20.39
N LYS A 8 0.09 7.62 -21.60
CA LYS A 8 -0.38 6.82 -22.73
C LYS A 8 -0.23 5.32 -22.48
N ALA A 9 0.87 4.88 -21.90
CA ALA A 9 1.11 3.47 -21.57
C ALA A 9 0.08 2.94 -20.57
N ILE A 10 -0.17 3.66 -19.48
CA ILE A 10 -1.18 3.28 -18.47
C ILE A 10 -2.57 3.25 -19.09
N GLN A 11 -2.90 4.22 -19.94
CA GLN A 11 -4.19 4.22 -20.62
C GLN A 11 -4.34 3.05 -21.60
N SER A 12 -3.26 2.61 -22.24
CA SER A 12 -3.24 1.38 -23.04
C SER A 12 -3.51 0.14 -22.18
N TYR A 13 -2.92 0.06 -20.98
CA TYR A 13 -3.16 -1.04 -20.04
C TYR A 13 -4.61 -1.06 -19.55
N GLU A 14 -5.20 0.08 -19.23
CA GLU A 14 -6.62 0.19 -18.83
C GLU A 14 -7.58 -0.26 -19.96
N ASN A 15 -7.26 0.10 -21.20
CA ASN A 15 -8.02 -0.35 -22.37
C ASN A 15 -7.90 -1.87 -22.55
N TYR A 16 -6.71 -2.45 -22.34
CA TYR A 16 -6.52 -3.89 -22.39
C TYR A 16 -7.33 -4.59 -21.28
N ILE A 17 -7.30 -4.09 -20.05
CA ILE A 17 -8.05 -4.64 -18.91
C ILE A 17 -9.55 -4.66 -19.22
N SER A 18 -10.06 -3.60 -19.83
CA SER A 18 -11.48 -3.48 -20.17
C SER A 18 -11.93 -4.51 -21.21
N ASN A 19 -11.05 -4.91 -22.13
CA ASN A 19 -11.37 -5.80 -23.24
C ASN A 19 -11.06 -7.28 -22.94
N ASN A 20 -9.94 -7.55 -22.28
CA ASN A 20 -9.38 -8.90 -22.13
C ASN A 20 -9.41 -9.41 -20.67
N GLY A 21 -9.63 -8.51 -19.70
CA GLY A 21 -9.54 -8.81 -18.28
C GLY A 21 -8.15 -8.59 -17.69
N ILE A 22 -7.95 -9.06 -16.46
CA ILE A 22 -6.71 -8.87 -15.72
C ILE A 22 -5.85 -10.13 -15.83
N ASP A 23 -4.67 -9.97 -16.42
CA ASP A 23 -3.64 -11.00 -16.58
C ASP A 23 -2.37 -10.63 -15.80
N GLU A 24 -1.52 -11.62 -15.51
CA GLU A 24 -0.25 -11.41 -14.79
C GLU A 24 0.68 -10.42 -15.52
N SER A 25 0.71 -10.46 -16.86
CA SER A 25 1.50 -9.52 -17.67
C SER A 25 1.08 -8.06 -17.48
N VAL A 26 -0.21 -7.81 -17.25
CA VAL A 26 -0.72 -6.45 -17.00
C VAL A 26 -0.29 -5.97 -15.62
N ILE A 27 -0.33 -6.85 -14.63
CA ILE A 27 0.11 -6.55 -13.26
C ILE A 27 1.60 -6.17 -13.27
N ASP A 28 2.43 -6.95 -13.96
CA ASP A 28 3.86 -6.68 -14.07
C ASP A 28 4.15 -5.35 -14.78
N ALA A 29 3.45 -5.06 -15.88
CA ALA A 29 3.56 -3.80 -16.60
C ALA A 29 3.14 -2.59 -15.74
N MET A 30 2.10 -2.74 -14.91
CA MET A 30 1.67 -1.69 -13.99
C MET A 30 2.61 -1.46 -12.82
N ILE A 31 3.20 -2.53 -12.27
CA ILE A 31 4.26 -2.44 -11.25
C ILE A 31 5.48 -1.69 -11.83
N GLU A 32 5.85 -2.01 -13.07
CA GLU A 32 6.96 -1.32 -13.75
C GLU A 32 6.63 0.15 -13.97
N ALA A 33 5.42 0.47 -14.44
CA ALA A 33 4.96 1.85 -14.56
C ALA A 33 5.01 2.60 -13.21
N CYS A 34 4.64 1.96 -12.10
CA CYS A 34 4.80 2.52 -10.76
C CYS A 34 6.26 2.82 -10.43
N LYS A 35 7.18 1.88 -10.70
CA LYS A 35 8.62 2.05 -10.45
C LYS A 35 9.16 3.25 -11.22
N VAL A 36 8.82 3.39 -12.50
CA VAL A 36 9.26 4.53 -13.32
C VAL A 36 8.67 5.85 -12.80
N ALA A 37 7.39 5.87 -12.41
CA ALA A 37 6.75 7.06 -11.85
C ALA A 37 7.43 7.53 -10.56
N TYR A 38 7.78 6.61 -9.66
CA TYR A 38 8.47 6.95 -8.40
C TYR A 38 9.96 7.29 -8.59
N GLN A 39 10.69 6.53 -9.41
CA GLN A 39 12.16 6.63 -9.47
C GLN A 39 12.64 7.62 -10.54
N THR A 40 12.02 7.61 -11.72
CA THR A 40 12.47 8.37 -12.88
C THR A 40 11.80 9.73 -12.94
N GLU A 41 10.47 9.76 -12.91
CA GLU A 41 9.71 11.01 -13.09
C GLU A 41 9.58 11.84 -11.81
N LYS A 42 9.64 11.17 -10.64
CA LYS A 42 9.50 11.77 -9.32
C LYS A 42 8.22 12.62 -9.16
N ASP A 43 7.19 12.32 -9.96
CA ASP A 43 5.87 12.93 -9.85
C ASP A 43 5.08 12.17 -8.78
N ILE A 44 5.27 12.56 -7.52
CA ILE A 44 4.70 11.87 -6.36
C ILE A 44 3.17 11.81 -6.42
N PRO A 45 2.43 12.90 -6.71
CA PRO A 45 0.97 12.84 -6.82
C PRO A 45 0.49 11.86 -7.89
N TYR A 46 1.17 11.83 -9.04
CA TYR A 46 0.82 10.89 -10.11
C TYR A 46 1.19 9.45 -9.74
N ALA A 47 2.39 9.22 -9.19
CA ALA A 47 2.85 7.91 -8.77
C ALA A 47 1.93 7.28 -7.70
N LEU A 48 1.40 8.08 -6.76
CA LEU A 48 0.39 7.64 -5.79
C LEU A 48 -0.94 7.24 -6.44
N LYS A 49 -1.35 7.92 -7.50
CA LYS A 49 -2.57 7.55 -8.27
C LYS A 49 -2.36 6.22 -8.99
N VAL A 50 -1.22 6.03 -9.65
CA VAL A 50 -0.91 4.81 -10.40
C VAL A 50 -0.74 3.61 -9.47
N SER A 51 -0.07 3.79 -8.34
CA SER A 51 0.12 2.73 -7.33
C SER A 51 -1.19 2.34 -6.65
N GLY A 52 -2.04 3.31 -6.30
CA GLY A 52 -3.40 3.07 -5.84
C GLY A 52 -4.19 2.20 -6.82
N ARG A 53 -4.18 2.56 -8.10
CA ARG A 53 -4.86 1.80 -9.15
C ARG A 53 -4.26 0.40 -9.36
N THR A 54 -2.94 0.28 -9.30
CA THR A 54 -2.25 -1.02 -9.42
C THR A 54 -2.64 -1.97 -8.29
N LYS A 55 -2.79 -1.47 -7.05
CA LYS A 55 -3.26 -2.27 -5.92
C LYS A 55 -4.69 -2.78 -6.12
N GLU A 56 -5.59 -1.95 -6.64
CA GLU A 56 -6.96 -2.38 -6.97
C GLU A 56 -6.97 -3.54 -7.97
N ILE A 57 -6.15 -3.45 -9.01
CA ILE A 57 -6.05 -4.47 -10.06
C ILE A 57 -5.47 -5.78 -9.50
N VAL A 58 -4.44 -5.69 -8.66
CA VAL A 58 -3.89 -6.86 -7.94
C VAL A 58 -4.94 -7.49 -7.03
N GLU A 59 -5.70 -6.68 -6.27
CA GLU A 59 -6.77 -7.20 -5.41
C GLU A 59 -7.87 -7.90 -6.21
N GLN A 60 -8.30 -7.32 -7.34
CA GLN A 60 -9.28 -7.93 -8.24
C GLN A 60 -8.77 -9.26 -8.82
N PHE A 61 -7.50 -9.31 -9.21
CA PHE A 61 -6.88 -10.53 -9.73
C PHE A 61 -6.83 -11.65 -8.68
N VAL A 62 -6.37 -11.33 -7.45
CA VAL A 62 -6.29 -12.32 -6.36
C VAL A 62 -7.68 -12.80 -5.96
N MET A 63 -8.66 -11.88 -5.89
CA MET A 63 -10.04 -12.22 -5.58
C MET A 63 -10.65 -13.15 -6.64
N LYS A 64 -10.38 -12.92 -7.93
CA LYS A 64 -10.84 -13.79 -9.02
C LYS A 64 -10.23 -15.18 -8.96
N LEU A 65 -8.95 -15.29 -8.61
CA LEU A 65 -8.23 -16.57 -8.57
C LEU A 65 -8.53 -17.40 -7.32
N THR A 66 -8.62 -16.74 -6.16
CA THR A 66 -8.63 -17.43 -4.86
C THR A 66 -9.91 -17.21 -4.05
N GLY A 67 -10.74 -16.24 -4.42
CA GLY A 67 -11.90 -15.82 -3.64
C GLY A 67 -11.56 -15.08 -2.35
N ALA A 68 -10.30 -14.70 -2.14
CA ALA A 68 -9.82 -13.99 -0.95
C ALA A 68 -9.01 -12.73 -1.31
N ASP A 69 -8.85 -11.82 -0.35
CA ASP A 69 -7.97 -10.64 -0.47
C ASP A 69 -6.48 -11.07 -0.54
N ILE A 70 -5.60 -10.16 -0.98
CA ILE A 70 -4.13 -10.32 -0.92
C ILE A 70 -3.63 -10.77 0.46
N TRP A 71 -4.28 -10.30 1.53
CA TRP A 71 -3.97 -10.66 2.90
C TRP A 71 -4.39 -12.08 3.27
N GLY A 72 -5.47 -12.57 2.66
CA GLY A 72 -5.90 -13.97 2.77
C GLY A 72 -4.90 -14.89 2.09
N LEU A 73 -4.43 -14.50 0.90
CA LEU A 73 -3.37 -15.20 0.18
C LEU A 73 -2.07 -15.25 1.00
N GLU A 74 -1.69 -14.13 1.63
CA GLU A 74 -0.50 -14.09 2.48
C GLU A 74 -0.64 -14.96 3.74
N LYS A 75 -1.82 -14.95 4.37
CA LYS A 75 -2.09 -15.85 5.49
C LYS A 75 -1.93 -17.31 5.08
N TYR A 76 -2.48 -17.69 3.92
CA TYR A 76 -2.34 -19.04 3.38
C TYR A 76 -0.87 -19.37 3.09
N SER A 77 -0.13 -18.46 2.47
CA SER A 77 1.31 -18.57 2.20
C SER A 77 2.13 -18.86 3.46
N GLN A 78 1.83 -18.18 4.57
CA GLN A 78 2.49 -18.41 5.86
C GLN A 78 2.11 -19.75 6.51
N GLU A 79 0.87 -20.22 6.32
CA GLU A 79 0.39 -21.49 6.89
C GLU A 79 0.87 -22.70 6.08
N SER A 80 0.97 -22.57 4.75
CA SER A 80 1.39 -23.63 3.82
C SER A 80 2.89 -23.65 3.51
N ASN A 81 3.67 -22.66 4.00
CA ASN A 81 5.08 -22.43 3.66
C ASN A 81 5.34 -22.27 2.13
N GLN A 82 4.32 -21.93 1.36
CA GLN A 82 4.46 -21.65 -0.08
C GLN A 82 4.75 -20.17 -0.30
N GLN A 83 5.72 -19.84 -1.14
CA GLN A 83 6.02 -18.45 -1.50
C GLN A 83 5.34 -18.10 -2.82
N TYR A 84 4.60 -16.99 -2.84
CA TYR A 84 4.01 -16.41 -4.03
C TYR A 84 4.72 -15.12 -4.40
N ASP A 85 5.21 -15.03 -5.63
CA ASP A 85 5.95 -13.86 -6.11
C ASP A 85 5.07 -12.60 -6.14
N LEU A 86 3.77 -12.75 -6.40
CA LEU A 86 2.79 -11.67 -6.36
C LEU A 86 2.76 -10.92 -5.02
N ILE A 87 2.95 -11.63 -3.89
CA ILE A 87 3.00 -11.01 -2.56
C ILE A 87 4.24 -10.12 -2.46
N ASN A 88 5.39 -10.59 -2.93
CA ASN A 88 6.63 -9.81 -2.93
C ASN A 88 6.50 -8.56 -3.79
N LYS A 89 5.97 -8.71 -5.01
CA LYS A 89 5.67 -7.61 -5.93
C LYS A 89 4.73 -6.56 -5.31
N TYR A 90 3.67 -6.99 -4.63
CA TYR A 90 2.76 -6.09 -3.92
C TYR A 90 3.47 -5.31 -2.79
N TYR A 91 4.32 -5.98 -2.02
CA TYR A 91 5.12 -5.32 -0.98
C TYR A 91 6.16 -4.35 -1.55
N ASP A 92 6.67 -4.57 -2.75
CA ASP A 92 7.58 -3.62 -3.39
C ASP A 92 6.85 -2.31 -3.73
N ILE A 93 5.60 -2.38 -4.19
CA ILE A 93 4.73 -1.21 -4.36
C ILE A 93 4.51 -0.51 -3.01
N LEU A 94 4.09 -1.24 -1.99
CA LEU A 94 3.86 -0.68 -0.66
C LEU A 94 5.12 -0.02 -0.08
N LYS A 95 6.31 -0.57 -0.36
CA LYS A 95 7.58 0.00 0.08
C LYS A 95 7.87 1.33 -0.62
N MET A 96 7.58 1.46 -1.91
CA MET A 96 7.70 2.75 -2.61
C MET A 96 6.69 3.78 -2.08
N GLU A 97 5.45 3.36 -1.85
CA GLU A 97 4.41 4.19 -1.23
C GLU A 97 4.74 4.57 0.22
N SER A 98 5.49 3.75 0.94
CA SER A 98 5.77 3.92 2.38
C SER A 98 6.53 5.20 2.73
N TYR A 99 7.12 5.89 1.75
CA TYR A 99 7.74 7.20 1.94
C TYR A 99 6.71 8.34 1.98
N TYR A 100 5.51 8.11 1.47
CA TYR A 100 4.48 9.13 1.30
C TYR A 100 3.15 8.75 1.98
N MET A 101 2.98 7.48 2.34
CA MET A 101 1.74 6.94 2.91
C MET A 101 2.05 6.14 4.17
N PHE A 102 1.57 6.63 5.30
CA PHE A 102 1.77 6.01 6.61
C PHE A 102 1.15 4.61 6.70
N GLU A 103 -0.02 4.39 6.08
CA GLU A 103 -0.66 3.07 6.06
C GLU A 103 0.24 2.01 5.40
N SER A 104 0.81 2.33 4.23
CA SER A 104 1.71 1.45 3.49
C SER A 104 3.00 1.16 4.27
N PHE A 105 3.51 2.13 5.03
CA PHE A 105 4.64 1.93 5.94
C PHE A 105 4.33 0.91 7.04
N ILE A 106 3.16 0.99 7.67
CA ILE A 106 2.78 0.05 8.72
C ILE A 106 2.73 -1.38 8.16
N TYR A 107 2.13 -1.57 6.97
CA TYR A 107 2.09 -2.89 6.33
C TYR A 107 3.50 -3.43 6.04
N CYS A 108 4.43 -2.60 5.58
CA CYS A 108 5.82 -2.98 5.34
C CYS A 108 6.53 -3.43 6.63
N MET A 109 6.33 -2.69 7.74
CA MET A 109 6.90 -3.02 9.05
C MET A 109 6.34 -4.33 9.63
N GLU A 110 5.10 -4.68 9.29
CA GLU A 110 4.45 -5.91 9.75
C GLU A 110 4.67 -7.13 8.85
N ARG A 111 5.27 -6.96 7.66
CA ARG A 111 5.50 -8.04 6.68
C ARG A 111 6.12 -9.30 7.29
N LYS A 112 7.23 -9.16 8.01
CA LYS A 112 7.96 -10.30 8.63
C LYS A 112 7.28 -10.88 9.87
N ARG A 113 6.16 -10.31 10.33
CA ARG A 113 5.45 -10.81 11.52
C ARG A 113 4.43 -11.87 11.11
N PRO A 114 4.30 -12.96 11.91
CA PRO A 114 3.21 -13.92 11.70
C PRO A 114 1.87 -13.20 11.73
N PHE A 115 0.95 -13.59 10.85
CA PHE A 115 -0.35 -12.92 10.67
C PHE A 115 -1.10 -12.70 11.99
N LYS A 116 -1.09 -13.70 12.90
CA LYS A 116 -1.72 -13.64 14.24
C LYS A 116 -1.10 -12.61 15.20
N LYS A 117 0.14 -12.19 14.96
CA LYS A 117 0.88 -11.23 15.80
C LYS A 117 0.93 -9.82 15.20
N ARG A 118 0.21 -9.58 14.09
CA ARG A 118 0.08 -8.24 13.50
C ARG A 118 -0.83 -7.37 14.35
N PHE A 119 -0.41 -6.13 14.52
CA PHE A 119 -1.10 -5.13 15.31
C PHE A 119 -2.14 -4.38 14.46
N TYR A 120 -1.74 -3.90 13.29
CA TYR A 120 -2.60 -3.02 12.48
C TYR A 120 -3.60 -3.81 11.63
N GLN A 121 -3.14 -4.85 10.94
CA GLN A 121 -3.98 -5.66 10.04
C GLN A 121 -5.36 -6.07 10.62
N PRO A 122 -5.46 -6.68 11.82
CA PRO A 122 -6.76 -7.08 12.37
C PRO A 122 -7.64 -5.89 12.79
N ARG A 123 -7.03 -4.72 13.03
CA ARG A 123 -7.70 -3.50 13.52
C ARG A 123 -7.83 -2.42 12.45
N ARG A 124 -7.51 -2.74 11.19
CA ARG A 124 -7.45 -1.80 10.07
C ARG A 124 -8.69 -0.93 9.95
N LYS A 125 -9.90 -1.51 10.07
CA LYS A 125 -11.17 -0.77 9.96
C LYS A 125 -11.31 0.33 11.01
N THR A 126 -10.91 0.07 12.25
CA THR A 126 -11.05 1.02 13.36
C THR A 126 -9.88 2.00 13.41
N LEU A 127 -8.66 1.53 13.16
CA LEU A 127 -7.45 2.35 13.22
C LEU A 127 -7.21 3.18 11.96
N LYS A 128 -7.92 2.91 10.85
CA LYS A 128 -7.80 3.66 9.60
C LYS A 128 -8.02 5.16 9.80
N ILE A 129 -9.07 5.54 10.53
CA ILE A 129 -9.38 6.95 10.82
C ILE A 129 -8.17 7.65 11.45
N VAL A 130 -7.51 6.98 12.39
CA VAL A 130 -6.38 7.55 13.13
C VAL A 130 -5.11 7.58 12.30
N VAL A 131 -4.90 6.58 11.45
CA VAL A 131 -3.79 6.59 10.47
C VAL A 131 -3.97 7.72 9.48
N ASP A 132 -5.19 7.92 8.97
CA ASP A 132 -5.49 9.00 8.03
C ASP A 132 -5.34 10.38 8.71
N ASP A 133 -5.78 10.54 9.96
CA ASP A 133 -5.58 11.77 10.74
C ASP A 133 -4.10 12.07 11.01
N LEU A 134 -3.31 11.04 11.34
CA LEU A 134 -1.86 11.17 11.55
C LEU A 134 -1.12 11.49 10.25
N GLN A 135 -1.54 10.92 9.13
CA GLN A 135 -1.03 11.29 7.81
C GLN A 135 -1.32 12.77 7.51
N ASN A 136 -2.55 13.22 7.75
CA ASN A 136 -2.94 14.63 7.57
C ASN A 136 -2.14 15.60 8.45
N LEU A 137 -1.67 15.14 9.62
CA LEU A 137 -0.80 15.89 10.52
C LEU A 137 0.61 16.05 9.93
N GLU A 138 1.19 14.97 9.38
CA GLU A 138 2.53 14.98 8.78
C GLU A 138 2.58 15.82 7.50
N ASP A 139 1.55 15.68 6.65
CA ASP A 139 1.37 16.47 5.42
C ASP A 139 1.25 17.99 5.69
N ARG A 140 1.16 18.43 6.96
CA ARG A 140 0.93 19.82 7.42
C ARG A 140 -0.25 20.52 6.76
N ARG A 141 -1.15 19.78 6.10
CA ARG A 141 -2.20 20.35 5.25
C ARG A 141 -3.39 20.88 6.05
N LYS A 142 -3.67 20.39 7.26
CA LYS A 142 -4.97 20.68 7.93
C LYS A 142 -4.95 20.91 9.44
N GLN A 143 -4.01 20.40 10.22
CA GLN A 143 -4.05 20.55 11.69
C GLN A 143 -2.66 20.80 12.29
N LYS A 144 -2.56 21.79 13.18
CA LYS A 144 -1.36 22.05 14.01
C LYS A 144 -1.30 21.17 15.26
N PHE A 145 -2.41 20.54 15.62
CA PHE A 145 -2.56 19.77 16.85
C PHE A 145 -3.57 18.63 16.63
N PHE A 146 -3.19 17.42 17.05
CA PHE A 146 -4.04 16.22 16.96
C PHE A 146 -4.26 15.66 18.37
N GLY A 147 -5.51 15.72 18.85
CA GLY A 147 -5.91 15.19 20.15
C GLY A 147 -6.33 13.72 20.06
N LEU A 148 -5.39 12.79 20.25
CA LEU A 148 -5.69 11.36 20.23
C LEU A 148 -6.34 10.90 21.55
N SER A 149 -7.67 10.78 21.55
CA SER A 149 -8.41 10.14 22.65
C SER A 149 -8.94 8.78 22.22
N MET A 150 -8.61 7.73 22.96
CA MET A 150 -9.17 6.39 22.76
C MET A 150 -9.34 5.66 24.10
N PRO A 151 -10.05 4.52 24.16
CA PRO A 151 -10.11 3.66 25.34
C PRO A 151 -8.76 2.99 25.67
N SER A 152 -8.55 2.58 26.92
CA SER A 152 -7.31 1.88 27.33
C SER A 152 -7.10 0.58 26.54
N ARG A 153 -5.84 0.16 26.35
CA ARG A 153 -5.41 -1.10 25.69
C ARG A 153 -5.79 -1.30 24.21
N VAL A 154 -6.31 -0.29 23.53
CA VAL A 154 -6.59 -0.34 22.08
C VAL A 154 -5.35 -0.19 21.19
N GLY A 155 -4.20 0.13 21.79
CA GLY A 155 -2.93 0.26 21.07
C GLY A 155 -2.53 1.68 20.69
N LYS A 156 -3.08 2.70 21.37
CA LYS A 156 -2.70 4.12 21.19
C LYS A 156 -1.19 4.33 21.09
N SER A 157 -0.45 3.89 22.11
CA SER A 157 1.00 4.05 22.18
C SER A 157 1.71 3.37 21.01
N THR A 158 1.23 2.20 20.59
CA THR A 158 1.81 1.45 19.47
C THR A 158 1.63 2.19 18.14
N VAL A 159 0.45 2.76 17.88
CA VAL A 159 0.22 3.58 16.67
C VAL A 159 1.14 4.80 16.67
N CYS A 160 1.28 5.49 17.81
CA CYS A 160 2.19 6.63 17.93
C CYS A 160 3.65 6.24 17.71
N ILE A 161 4.09 5.08 18.19
CA ILE A 161 5.45 4.56 17.95
C ILE A 161 5.67 4.32 16.45
N PHE A 162 4.70 3.71 15.76
CA PHE A 162 4.78 3.55 14.31
C PHE A 162 4.85 4.89 13.60
N PHE A 163 4.08 5.89 14.04
CA PHE A 163 4.10 7.23 13.45
C PHE A 163 5.44 7.93 13.66
N LEU A 164 6.03 7.86 14.85
CA LEU A 164 7.37 8.41 15.10
C LEU A 164 8.44 7.71 14.26
N ALA A 165 8.33 6.40 14.08
CA ALA A 165 9.22 5.64 13.19
C ALA A 165 9.04 6.04 11.72
N TYR A 166 7.80 6.29 11.28
CA TYR A 166 7.46 6.78 9.95
C TYR A 166 8.05 8.17 9.69
N VAL A 167 7.88 9.13 10.60
CA VAL A 167 8.46 10.48 10.47
C VAL A 167 9.99 10.40 10.31
N ARG A 168 10.65 9.51 11.06
CA ARG A 168 12.08 9.26 10.91
C ARG A 168 12.41 8.61 9.56
N TRP A 169 11.59 7.68 9.09
CA TRP A 169 11.75 6.97 7.82
C TRP A 169 11.64 7.91 6.61
N CYS A 170 10.67 8.83 6.60
CA CYS A 170 10.50 9.82 5.54
C CYS A 170 11.60 10.90 5.51
N SER A 171 12.33 11.08 6.62
CA SER A 171 13.40 12.07 6.73
C SER A 171 14.78 11.53 6.31
N LEU A 172 14.89 10.25 5.94
CA LEU A 172 16.11 9.57 5.48
C LEU A 172 16.15 9.50 3.96
#